data_AF-A0A7C5CD07-F1
#
_entry.id   AF-A0A7C5CD07-F1
#
_cell.length_a   1.000
_cell.length_b   1.000
_cell.length_c   1.000
_cell.angle_alpha   90.00
_cell.angle_beta   90.00
_cell.angle_gamma   90.00
#
_symmetry.space_group_name_H-M   'P 1'
#
loop_
_entity.id
_entity.type
_entity.pdbx_description
1 polymer ?
#
loop_
_entity_poly.entity_id
_entity_poly.type
_entity_poly.pdbx_seq_one_letter_code
_entity_poly.pdbx_strand_id
1 'polypeptide(L)'
;FTDNGAFFETADEIALSSRITVNALVDPEQGGALWHLRDGLGAATPGDVGNSQLLQDMIDALSSERVPASGGFTGAARSASGLAADFLSIVSADRNAAENRQSFAVAKQDSLTVMELENGVDTDHELQKLMLIEQAYTANAKVMTTVGDMLDTLMRL
;
A
#
# COMPACT_ATOMS: atom_id res chain seq x y z
N PHE A 1 29.87 1.52 -6.26
CA PHE A 1 28.87 2.50 -6.73
C PHE A 1 29.27 3.88 -6.26
N THR A 2 28.80 4.91 -6.95
CA THR A 2 29.02 6.33 -6.66
C THR A 2 27.70 7.08 -6.71
N ASP A 3 27.68 8.28 -6.18
CA ASP A 3 26.53 9.16 -6.18
C ASP A 3 26.57 10.07 -7.41
N ASN A 4 25.86 9.71 -8.48
CA ASN A 4 25.93 10.39 -9.79
C ASN A 4 27.37 10.60 -10.30
N GLY A 5 28.25 9.64 -10.05
CA GLY A 5 29.66 9.72 -10.44
C GLY A 5 30.57 10.45 -9.44
N ALA A 6 30.03 11.01 -8.36
CA ALA A 6 30.77 11.70 -7.30
C ALA A 6 30.85 10.86 -6.01
N PHE A 7 31.62 11.37 -5.04
CA PHE A 7 31.58 10.88 -3.66
C PHE A 7 30.24 11.25 -3.02
N PHE A 8 29.77 10.41 -2.10
CA PHE A 8 28.55 10.67 -1.36
C PHE A 8 28.73 11.87 -0.41
N GLU A 9 27.79 12.81 -0.47
CA GLU A 9 27.74 13.95 0.46
C GLU A 9 26.74 13.66 1.59
N THR A 10 27.23 13.58 2.83
CA THR A 10 26.40 13.21 4.00
C THR A 10 25.23 14.14 4.30
N ALA A 11 25.27 15.39 3.79
CA ALA A 11 24.17 16.34 3.93
C ALA A 11 23.04 16.10 2.89
N ASP A 12 23.30 15.28 1.87
CA ASP A 12 22.45 15.09 0.71
C ASP A 12 22.00 13.63 0.58
N GLU A 13 21.25 13.16 1.58
CA GLU A 13 20.79 11.77 1.67
C GLU A 13 19.51 11.51 0.85
N ILE A 14 18.77 12.56 0.49
CA ILE A 14 17.46 12.43 -0.13
C ILE A 14 17.59 11.86 -1.54
N ALA A 15 16.73 10.87 -1.83
CA ALA A 15 16.68 10.18 -3.12
C ALA A 15 18.00 9.52 -3.54
N LEU A 16 18.90 9.21 -2.59
CA LEU A 16 20.18 8.57 -2.89
C LEU A 16 20.01 7.28 -3.72
N SER A 17 18.95 6.50 -3.48
CA SER A 17 18.67 5.28 -4.24
C SER A 17 18.52 5.48 -5.75
N SER A 18 18.04 6.65 -6.20
CA SER A 18 17.94 6.96 -7.64
C SER A 18 19.24 7.51 -8.24
N ARG A 19 20.21 7.86 -7.40
CA ARG A 19 21.48 8.49 -7.78
C ARG A 19 22.66 7.51 -7.74
N ILE A 20 22.53 6.44 -6.96
CA ILE A 20 23.52 5.37 -6.88
C ILE A 20 23.67 4.72 -8.25
N THR A 21 24.85 4.90 -8.85
CA THR A 21 25.19 4.35 -10.16
C THR A 21 26.61 3.78 -10.15
N VAL A 22 26.95 2.96 -11.15
CA VAL A 22 28.34 2.57 -11.40
C VAL A 22 29.05 3.77 -12.01
N ASN A 23 30.25 4.08 -11.53
CA ASN A 23 31.02 5.21 -12.04
C ASN A 23 31.49 4.93 -13.48
N ALA A 24 31.33 5.88 -14.40
CA ALA A 24 31.74 5.70 -15.79
C ALA A 24 33.26 5.44 -15.94
N LEU A 25 34.10 5.90 -15.00
CA LEU A 25 35.54 5.65 -15.02
C LEU A 25 35.90 4.16 -14.87
N VAL A 26 35.03 3.32 -14.32
CA VAL A 26 35.28 1.87 -14.22
C VAL A 26 34.62 1.06 -15.33
N ASP A 27 33.88 1.69 -16.24
CA ASP A 27 33.08 1.02 -17.26
C ASP A 27 33.72 1.13 -18.66
N PRO A 28 34.26 0.05 -19.24
CA PRO A 28 34.82 0.05 -20.59
C PRO A 28 33.84 0.46 -21.69
N GLU A 29 32.53 0.22 -21.51
CA GLU A 29 31.52 0.59 -22.51
C GLU A 29 31.28 2.11 -22.52
N GLN A 30 31.61 2.80 -21.43
CA GLN A 30 31.53 4.26 -21.29
C GLN A 30 32.90 4.95 -21.43
N GLY A 31 33.93 4.22 -21.88
CA GLY A 31 35.29 4.74 -22.07
C GLY A 31 36.17 4.74 -20.82
N GLY A 32 35.71 4.14 -19.72
CA GLY A 32 36.49 3.89 -18.52
C GLY A 32 37.33 2.62 -18.59
N ALA A 33 37.91 2.22 -17.46
CA ALA A 33 38.76 1.05 -17.38
C ALA A 33 38.64 0.31 -16.04
N LEU A 34 38.57 -1.02 -16.09
CA LEU A 34 38.35 -1.87 -14.92
C LEU A 34 39.46 -1.77 -13.86
N TRP A 35 40.69 -1.39 -14.24
CA TRP A 35 41.80 -1.24 -13.30
C TRP A 35 41.53 -0.14 -12.25
N HIS A 36 40.63 0.81 -12.53
CA HIS A 36 40.17 1.80 -11.54
C HIS A 36 39.42 1.18 -10.35
N LEU A 37 38.86 -0.03 -10.47
CA LEU A 37 38.30 -0.75 -9.31
C LEU A 37 39.40 -1.14 -8.32
N ARG A 38 40.60 -1.46 -8.83
CA ARG A 38 41.76 -1.87 -8.03
C ARG A 38 42.57 -0.69 -7.54
N ASP A 39 42.85 0.26 -8.44
CA ASP A 39 43.80 1.34 -8.16
C ASP A 39 43.08 2.61 -7.68
N GLY A 40 41.74 2.66 -7.81
CA GLY A 40 40.90 3.76 -7.39
C GLY A 40 40.46 4.69 -8.53
N LEU A 41 39.33 5.37 -8.33
CA LEU A 41 38.74 6.27 -9.32
C LEU A 41 39.63 7.50 -9.64
N GLY A 42 40.47 7.93 -8.69
CA GLY A 42 41.38 9.07 -8.85
C GLY A 42 42.78 8.70 -9.33
N ALA A 43 43.06 7.43 -9.61
CA ALA A 43 44.39 7.00 -10.05
C ALA A 43 44.67 7.46 -11.48
N ALA A 44 45.84 8.07 -11.70
CA ALA A 44 46.23 8.59 -13.02
C ALA A 44 46.75 7.51 -13.97
N THR A 45 47.32 6.43 -13.41
CA THR A 45 47.90 5.31 -14.17
C THR A 45 47.62 3.98 -13.45
N PRO A 46 47.55 2.85 -14.18
CA PRO A 46 47.45 1.54 -13.56
C PRO A 46 48.64 1.25 -12.64
N GLY A 47 48.34 0.73 -11.45
CA GLY A 47 49.32 0.22 -10.49
C GLY A 47 49.67 -1.25 -10.72
N ASP A 48 50.33 -1.84 -9.73
CA ASP A 48 50.74 -3.24 -9.75
C ASP A 48 49.53 -4.18 -9.88
N VAL A 49 49.59 -5.10 -10.85
CA VAL A 49 48.45 -5.95 -11.19
C VAL A 49 48.02 -6.87 -10.04
N GLY A 50 48.97 -7.24 -9.18
CA GLY A 50 48.74 -8.08 -8.00
C GLY A 50 48.31 -7.33 -6.73
N ASN A 51 48.22 -5.99 -6.74
CA ASN A 51 47.81 -5.24 -5.56
C ASN A 51 46.29 -5.31 -5.38
N SER A 52 45.80 -6.07 -4.41
CA SER A 52 44.37 -6.18 -4.11
C SER A 52 43.91 -5.34 -2.91
N GLN A 53 44.76 -4.43 -2.41
CA GLN A 53 44.53 -3.75 -1.14
C GLN A 53 43.21 -2.97 -1.11
N LEU A 54 42.94 -2.13 -2.13
CA LEU A 54 41.69 -1.37 -2.18
C LEU A 54 40.44 -2.27 -2.22
N LEU A 55 40.51 -3.38 -2.95
CA LEU A 55 39.40 -4.33 -3.03
C LEU A 55 39.14 -4.99 -1.67
N GLN A 56 40.21 -5.33 -0.94
CA GLN A 56 40.10 -5.84 0.43
C GLN A 56 39.53 -4.77 1.37
N ASP A 57 40.01 -3.52 1.27
CA ASP A 57 39.50 -2.40 2.07
C ASP A 57 38.00 -2.16 1.83
N MET A 58 37.51 -2.33 0.59
CA MET A 58 36.08 -2.24 0.27
C MET A 58 35.28 -3.39 0.90
N ILE A 59 35.81 -4.61 0.89
CA ILE A 59 35.17 -5.78 1.54
C ILE A 59 35.11 -5.56 3.06
N ASP A 60 36.20 -5.10 3.65
CA ASP A 60 36.29 -4.80 5.08
C ASP A 60 35.34 -3.65 5.45
N ALA A 61 35.21 -2.63 4.60
CA ALA A 61 34.27 -1.54 4.80
C ALA A 61 32.80 -1.99 4.76
N LEU A 62 32.45 -2.96 3.90
CA LEU A 62 31.09 -3.51 3.80
C LEU A 62 30.74 -4.46 4.96
N SER A 63 31.74 -5.15 5.50
CA SER A 63 31.58 -6.10 6.60
C SER A 63 31.71 -5.46 7.99
N SER A 64 32.42 -4.32 8.09
CA SER A 64 32.54 -3.52 9.30
C SER A 64 31.16 -3.11 9.83
N GLU A 65 30.91 -3.42 11.10
CA GLU A 65 29.70 -2.99 11.78
C GLU A 65 29.80 -1.52 12.19
N ARG A 66 28.81 -0.72 11.79
CA ARG A 66 28.72 0.71 12.11
C ARG A 66 27.31 1.06 12.55
N VAL A 67 27.19 2.04 13.44
CA VAL A 67 25.88 2.58 13.82
C VAL A 67 25.38 3.47 12.67
N PRO A 68 24.17 3.25 12.13
CA PRO A 68 23.60 4.12 11.09
C PRO A 68 23.47 5.56 11.58
N ALA A 69 23.89 6.53 10.76
CA ALA A 69 23.87 7.94 11.13
C ALA A 69 22.46 8.57 11.03
N SER A 70 21.59 8.00 10.21
CA SER A 70 20.25 8.50 9.90
C SER A 70 19.29 7.33 9.60
N GLY A 71 18.02 7.62 9.25
CA GLY A 71 17.06 6.61 8.78
C GLY A 71 16.21 5.93 9.86
N GLY A 72 16.29 6.36 11.12
CA GLY A 72 15.41 5.87 12.19
C GLY A 72 15.64 4.41 12.60
N PHE A 73 16.78 3.84 12.22
CA PHE A 73 17.17 2.49 12.63
C PHE A 73 17.48 2.41 14.13
N THR A 74 17.54 1.19 14.65
CA THR A 74 18.04 0.96 16.02
C THR A 74 19.48 1.47 16.12
N GLY A 75 19.85 2.09 17.24
CA GLY A 75 21.24 2.55 17.50
C GLY A 75 22.27 1.42 17.67
N ALA A 76 21.97 0.21 17.19
CA ALA A 76 22.87 -0.92 17.18
C ALA A 76 23.74 -0.89 15.91
N ALA A 77 24.99 -1.33 16.06
CA ALA A 77 25.89 -1.45 14.93
C ALA A 77 25.43 -2.57 13.97
N ARG A 78 25.57 -2.32 12.67
CA ARG A 78 25.24 -3.27 11.60
C ARG A 78 26.29 -3.19 10.49
N SER A 79 26.58 -4.33 9.88
CA SER A 79 27.25 -4.35 8.57
C SER A 79 26.31 -3.82 7.48
N ALA A 80 26.83 -3.55 6.28
CA ALA A 80 26.00 -3.07 5.18
C ALA A 80 24.85 -4.04 4.82
N SER A 81 25.14 -5.35 4.81
CA SER A 81 24.12 -6.38 4.54
C SER A 81 23.13 -6.53 5.70
N GLY A 82 23.59 -6.42 6.95
CA GLY A 82 22.73 -6.44 8.13
C GLY A 82 21.74 -5.27 8.13
N LEU A 83 22.23 -4.07 7.81
CA LEU A 83 21.37 -2.88 7.71
C LEU A 83 20.34 -3.00 6.57
N ALA A 84 20.73 -3.56 5.43
CA ALA A 84 19.81 -3.82 4.33
C ALA A 84 18.70 -4.82 4.71
N ALA A 85 19.04 -5.85 5.51
CA ALA A 85 18.06 -6.80 6.04
C ALA A 85 17.09 -6.16 7.04
N ASP A 86 17.60 -5.29 7.92
CA ASP A 86 16.77 -4.52 8.86
C ASP A 86 15.81 -3.59 8.09
N PHE A 87 16.31 -2.87 7.07
CA PHE A 87 15.47 -2.04 6.21
C PHE A 87 14.37 -2.84 5.50
N LEU A 88 14.71 -3.99 4.92
CA LEU A 88 13.72 -4.87 4.29
C LEU A 88 12.66 -5.34 5.29
N SER A 89 13.06 -5.61 6.53
CA SER A 89 12.15 -6.03 7.60
C SER A 89 11.16 -4.92 7.96
N ILE A 90 11.62 -3.68 8.07
CA ILE A 90 10.77 -2.50 8.30
C ILE A 90 9.75 -2.34 7.17
N VAL A 91 10.20 -2.32 5.92
CA VAL A 91 9.32 -2.19 4.75
C VAL A 91 8.29 -3.32 4.69
N SER A 92 8.70 -4.55 5.02
CA SER A 92 7.79 -5.71 5.04
C SER A 92 6.76 -5.60 6.16
N ALA A 93 7.15 -5.13 7.35
CA ALA A 93 6.24 -4.90 8.46
C ALA A 93 5.21 -3.81 8.13
N ASP A 94 5.65 -2.70 7.54
CA ASP A 94 4.78 -1.61 7.09
C ASP A 94 3.78 -2.08 6.03
N ARG A 95 4.25 -2.88 5.06
CA ARG A 95 3.39 -3.49 4.04
C ARG A 95 2.32 -4.38 4.68
N ASN A 96 2.69 -5.30 5.56
CA ASN A 96 1.73 -6.18 6.25
C ASN A 96 0.71 -5.37 7.07
N ALA A 97 1.16 -4.31 7.76
CA ALA A 97 0.26 -3.43 8.51
C ALA A 97 -0.71 -2.66 7.60
N ALA A 98 -0.27 -2.27 6.40
CA ALA A 98 -1.13 -1.63 5.39
C ALA A 98 -2.14 -2.62 4.80
N GLU A 99 -1.71 -3.84 4.46
CA GLU A 99 -2.57 -4.92 3.98
C GLU A 99 -3.66 -5.27 5.01
N ASN A 100 -3.30 -5.42 6.28
CA ASN A 100 -4.27 -5.67 7.36
C ASN A 100 -5.30 -4.55 7.48
N ARG A 101 -4.87 -3.29 7.38
CA ARG A 101 -5.77 -2.12 7.40
C ARG A 101 -6.71 -2.11 6.20
N GLN A 102 -6.20 -2.47 5.02
CA GLN A 102 -7.01 -2.59 3.81
C GLN A 102 -8.05 -3.70 3.95
N SER A 103 -7.65 -4.90 4.38
CA SER A 103 -8.58 -6.03 4.59
C SER A 103 -9.67 -5.69 5.59
N PHE A 104 -9.32 -5.03 6.70
CA PHE A 104 -10.29 -4.56 7.68
C PHE A 104 -11.26 -3.52 7.08
N ALA A 105 -10.75 -2.57 6.31
CA ALA A 105 -11.58 -1.55 5.66
C ALA A 105 -12.56 -2.16 4.66
N VAL A 106 -12.13 -3.15 3.86
CA VAL A 106 -12.99 -3.88 2.92
C VAL A 106 -14.08 -4.64 3.68
N ALA A 107 -13.72 -5.43 4.69
CA ALA A 107 -14.70 -6.18 5.48
C ALA A 107 -15.73 -5.26 6.18
N LYS A 108 -15.27 -4.11 6.68
CA LYS A 108 -16.15 -3.10 7.26
C LYS A 108 -17.10 -2.50 6.21
N GLN A 109 -16.60 -2.18 5.02
CA GLN A 109 -17.42 -1.67 3.92
C GLN A 109 -18.47 -2.69 3.51
N ASP A 110 -18.10 -3.97 3.38
CA ASP A 110 -19.03 -5.04 3.02
C ASP A 110 -20.13 -5.18 4.07
N SER A 111 -19.76 -5.18 5.36
CA SER A 111 -20.74 -5.24 6.45
C SER A 111 -21.70 -4.04 6.45
N LEU A 112 -21.19 -2.83 6.19
CA LEU A 112 -22.03 -1.64 6.07
C LEU A 112 -22.95 -1.74 4.86
N THR A 113 -22.46 -2.23 3.72
CA THR A 113 -23.26 -2.43 2.51
C THR A 113 -24.38 -3.43 2.74
N VAL A 114 -24.11 -4.54 3.44
CA VAL A 114 -25.15 -5.51 3.83
C VAL A 114 -26.20 -4.86 4.73
N MET A 115 -25.79 -4.08 5.74
CA MET A 115 -26.72 -3.39 6.64
C MET A 115 -27.58 -2.34 5.91
N GLU A 116 -27.01 -1.61 4.96
CA GLU A 116 -27.76 -0.68 4.10
C GLU A 116 -28.80 -1.42 3.23
N LEU A 117 -28.44 -2.58 2.68
CA LEU A 117 -29.35 -3.40 1.89
C LEU A 117 -30.46 -4.04 2.74
N GLU A 118 -30.18 -4.42 3.99
CA GLU A 118 -31.20 -4.91 4.94
C GLU A 118 -32.22 -3.83 5.31
N ASN A 119 -31.79 -2.57 5.40
CA ASN A 119 -32.68 -1.42 5.57
C ASN A 119 -33.35 -1.00 4.24
N GLY A 120 -32.97 -1.61 3.12
CA GLY A 120 -33.58 -1.40 1.82
C GLY A 120 -35.01 -1.94 1.82
N VAL A 121 -35.99 -1.03 1.83
CA VAL A 121 -37.40 -1.38 1.65
C VAL A 121 -37.60 -1.86 0.22
N ASP A 122 -38.01 -3.13 0.06
CA ASP A 122 -38.53 -3.62 -1.22
C ASP A 122 -39.82 -2.84 -1.53
N THR A 123 -39.67 -1.78 -2.30
CA THR A 123 -40.74 -0.83 -2.60
C THR A 123 -41.83 -1.51 -3.42
N ASP A 124 -41.50 -2.52 -4.23
CA ASP A 124 -42.49 -3.29 -4.98
C ASP A 124 -43.33 -4.16 -4.04
N HIS A 125 -42.71 -4.78 -3.04
CA HIS A 125 -43.42 -5.55 -2.01
C HIS A 125 -44.29 -4.65 -1.10
N GLU A 126 -43.78 -3.50 -0.64
CA GLU A 126 -44.59 -2.55 0.15
C GLU A 126 -45.73 -1.94 -0.69
N LEU A 127 -45.53 -1.67 -1.98
CA LEU A 127 -46.60 -1.22 -2.87
C LEU A 127 -47.67 -2.29 -3.12
N GLN A 128 -47.28 -3.57 -3.29
CA GLN A 128 -48.23 -4.68 -3.37
C GLN A 128 -49.07 -4.80 -2.11
N LYS A 129 -48.43 -4.68 -0.94
CA LYS A 129 -49.10 -4.70 0.36
C LYS A 129 -50.05 -3.52 0.54
N LEU A 130 -49.65 -2.32 0.10
CA LEU A 130 -50.52 -1.14 0.07
C LEU A 130 -51.73 -1.33 -0.84
N MET A 131 -51.55 -1.86 -2.06
CA MET A 131 -52.68 -2.14 -2.97
C MET A 131 -53.66 -3.15 -2.38
N LEU A 132 -53.18 -4.19 -1.70
CA LEU A 132 -54.03 -5.15 -0.99
C LEU A 132 -54.81 -4.50 0.15
N ILE A 133 -54.17 -3.61 0.91
CA ILE A 133 -54.83 -2.83 1.98
C ILE A 133 -55.91 -1.92 1.38
N GLU A 134 -55.62 -1.20 0.30
CA GLU A 134 -56.60 -0.33 -0.38
C GLU A 134 -57.79 -1.13 -0.93
N GLN A 135 -57.54 -2.29 -1.53
CA GLN A 135 -58.58 -3.16 -2.04
C GLN A 135 -59.47 -3.71 -0.91
N ALA A 136 -58.87 -4.13 0.21
CA ALA A 136 -59.61 -4.58 1.39
C ALA A 136 -60.46 -3.45 2.00
N TYR A 137 -59.92 -2.23 2.02
CA TYR A 137 -60.65 -1.05 2.51
C TYR A 137 -61.83 -0.69 1.61
N THR A 138 -61.63 -0.72 0.29
CA THR A 138 -62.68 -0.48 -0.72
C THR A 138 -63.76 -1.56 -0.65
N ALA A 139 -63.38 -2.82 -0.46
CA ALA A 139 -64.30 -3.93 -0.28
C ALA A 139 -65.15 -3.76 1.00
N ASN A 140 -64.52 -3.42 2.13
CA ASN A 140 -65.24 -3.14 3.39
C ASN A 140 -66.21 -1.96 3.23
N ALA A 141 -65.80 -0.88 2.57
CA ALA A 141 -66.68 0.25 2.29
C ALA A 141 -67.90 -0.20 1.47
N LYS A 142 -67.71 -1.01 0.43
CA LYS A 142 -68.79 -1.53 -0.42
C LYS A 142 -69.73 -2.46 0.34
N VAL A 143 -69.22 -3.32 1.21
CA VAL A 143 -70.03 -4.17 2.10
C VAL A 143 -70.90 -3.30 3.00
N MET A 144 -70.34 -2.25 3.62
CA MET A 144 -71.09 -1.33 4.47
C MET A 144 -72.19 -0.59 3.69
N THR A 145 -71.91 -0.15 2.46
CA THR A 145 -72.93 0.46 1.58
C THR A 145 -74.05 -0.53 1.28
N THR A 146 -73.72 -1.76 0.88
CA THR A 146 -74.75 -2.78 0.59
C THR A 146 -75.58 -3.16 1.80
N VAL A 147 -74.99 -3.18 3.01
CA VAL A 147 -75.74 -3.39 4.25
C VAL A 147 -76.69 -2.21 4.51
N GLY A 148 -76.24 -0.98 4.29
CA GLY A 148 -77.08 0.21 4.35
C GLY A 148 -78.28 0.15 3.40
N ASP A 149 -78.02 -0.19 2.13
CA ASP A 149 -79.08 -0.29 1.10
C ASP A 149 -80.11 -1.39 1.43
N MET A 150 -79.67 -2.51 2.02
CA MET A 150 -80.57 -3.57 2.47
C MET A 150 -81.42 -3.12 3.67
N LEU A 151 -80.84 -2.40 4.64
CA LEU A 151 -81.58 -1.83 5.77
C LEU A 151 -82.62 -0.80 5.32
N ASP A 152 -82.27 0.08 4.37
CA ASP A 152 -83.18 1.07 3.80
C ASP A 152 -84.31 0.44 2.96
N THR A 153 -84.06 -0.74 2.38
CA THR A 153 -85.10 -1.51 1.69
C THR A 153 -86.04 -2.19 2.68
N LEU A 154 -85.53 -2.72 3.79
CA LEU A 154 -86.34 -3.27 4.87
C LEU A 154 -87.20 -2.21 5.57
N MET A 155 -86.74 -0.96 5.68
CA MET A 155 -87.53 0.14 6.26
C MET A 155 -88.60 0.73 5.31
N ARG A 156 -88.57 0.39 4.02
CA ARG A 156 -89.55 0.85 3.01
C ARG A 156 -90.68 -0.16 2.74
N LEU A 157 -90.60 -1.34 3.32
CA LEU A 157 -91.68 -2.34 3.37
C LEU A 157 -92.44 -2.19 4.68
#